data_AF-A0A943CWY0-F1
#
_entry.id   AF-A0A943CWY0-F1
#
_cell.length_a   1.000
_cell.length_b   1.000
_cell.length_c   1.000
_cell.angle_alpha   90.00
_cell.angle_beta   90.00
_cell.angle_gamma   90.00
#
_symmetry.space_group_name_H-M   'P 1'
#
loop_
_entity.id
_entity.type
_entity.pdbx_description
1 polymer ?
#
loop_
_entity_poly.entity_id
_entity_poly.type
_entity_poly.pdbx_seq_one_letter_code
_entity_poly.pdbx_strand_id
1 'polypeptide(L)' 'MAISDWALIGNEYETSVTHNLRTDNLTISIFKDNTSLSMNNVEIIDSNTIKIYNGEPMNCKIVILSKE' A
#
# COMPACT_ATOMS: atom_id res chain seq x y z
N MET A 1 -6.73 5.29 -3.69
CA MET A 1 -6.47 6.31 -2.65
C MET A 1 -5.11 6.95 -2.92
N ALA A 2 -4.94 8.26 -2.72
CA ALA A 2 -3.64 8.91 -2.84
C ALA A 2 -2.94 8.87 -1.48
N ILE A 3 -1.64 8.55 -1.46
CA ILE A 3 -0.82 8.50 -0.24
C ILE A 3 0.37 9.44 -0.39
N SER A 4 0.54 10.28 0.63
CA SER A 4 1.68 11.19 0.82
C SER A 4 2.31 11.08 2.20
N ASP A 5 1.65 10.39 3.13
CA ASP A 5 2.01 10.40 4.55
C ASP A 5 2.79 9.13 4.87
N TRP A 6 4.11 9.26 4.94
CA TRP A 6 5.04 8.17 5.25
C TRP A 6 5.73 8.42 6.58
N ALA A 7 5.89 7.39 7.38
CA ALA A 7 6.66 7.41 8.62
C ALA A 7 7.98 6.66 8.42
N LEU A 8 9.10 7.25 8.84
CA LEU A 8 10.40 6.57 8.86
C LEU A 8 10.45 5.65 10.09
N ILE A 9 10.55 4.34 9.86
CA ILE A 9 10.67 3.31 10.90
C ILE A 9 11.95 2.53 10.65
N GLY A 10 12.93 2.67 11.55
CA GLY A 10 14.26 2.11 11.31
C GLY A 10 14.91 2.75 10.08
N ASN A 11 15.07 1.97 9.01
CA ASN A 11 15.71 2.39 7.76
C ASN A 11 14.74 2.44 6.56
N GLU A 12 13.45 2.21 6.78
CA GLU A 12 12.43 2.17 5.72
C GLU A 12 11.29 3.13 6.01
N TYR A 13 10.65 3.64 4.96
CA TYR A 13 9.44 4.43 5.07
C TYR A 13 8.22 3.52 4.99
N GLU A 14 7.30 3.69 5.94
CA GLU A 14 6.07 2.92 6.05
C GLU A 14 4.84 3.81 5.92
N THR A 15 3.79 3.28 5.31
CA THR A 15 2.44 3.86 5.35
C THR A 15 1.39 2.77 5.52
N SER A 16 0.33 3.07 6.28
CA SER A 16 -0.81 2.17 6.44
C SER A 16 -2.00 2.68 5.63
N VAL A 17 -2.75 1.76 5.04
CA VAL A 17 -3.95 2.06 4.27
C VAL A 17 -5.11 1.22 4.76
N THR A 18 -6.12 1.90 5.28
CA THR A 18 -7.37 1.27 5.69
C THR A 18 -8.36 1.22 4.52
N HIS A 19 -8.99 0.07 4.33
CA HIS A 19 -10.02 -0.19 3.33
C HIS A 19 -11.21 -0.95 3.97
N ASN A 20 -12.31 -1.04 3.24
CA ASN A 20 -13.58 -1.59 3.75
C ASN A 20 -14.01 -2.89 3.06
N LEU A 21 -13.05 -3.65 2.49
CA LEU A 21 -13.34 -4.88 1.75
C LEU A 21 -13.57 -6.10 2.66
N ARG A 22 -13.16 -6.04 3.94
CA ARG A 22 -13.35 -7.10 4.94
C ARG A 22 -12.79 -8.46 4.49
N THR A 23 -11.64 -8.45 3.85
CA THR A 23 -10.94 -9.65 3.39
C THR A 23 -9.43 -9.36 3.31
N ASP A 24 -8.63 -10.38 3.58
CA ASP A 24 -7.18 -10.41 3.37
C ASP A 24 -6.80 -11.02 2.00
N ASN A 25 -7.75 -11.56 1.25
CA ASN A 25 -7.53 -12.07 -0.10
C ASN A 25 -7.57 -10.91 -1.11
N LEU A 26 -6.45 -10.21 -1.25
CA LEU A 26 -6.36 -8.94 -1.98
C LEU A 26 -5.46 -9.02 -3.23
N THR A 27 -5.82 -8.22 -4.23
CA THR A 27 -4.92 -7.74 -5.30
C THR A 27 -4.63 -6.28 -5.04
N ILE A 28 -3.35 -5.92 -4.98
CA ILE A 28 -2.90 -4.56 -4.67
C ILE A 28 -2.02 -4.07 -5.82
N SER A 29 -2.29 -2.86 -6.30
CA SER A 29 -1.49 -2.21 -7.34
C SER A 29 -1.16 -0.79 -6.92
N ILE A 30 0.10 -0.42 -7.07
CA ILE A 30 0.63 0.88 -6.66
C ILE A 30 1.07 1.62 -7.92
N PHE A 31 0.64 2.87 -8.06
CA PHE A 31 0.93 3.71 -9.20
C PHE A 31 1.64 4.99 -8.78
N LYS A 32 2.69 5.36 -9.50
CA LYS A 32 3.32 6.69 -9.43
C LYS A 32 3.24 7.31 -10.82
N ASP A 33 2.67 8.51 -10.92
CA ASP A 33 2.52 9.22 -12.19
C ASP A 33 1.88 8.36 -13.30
N ASN A 34 0.84 7.59 -12.95
CA ASN A 34 0.14 6.60 -13.81
C ASN A 34 0.97 5.40 -14.28
N THR A 35 2.20 5.25 -13.80
CA THR A 35 3.01 4.05 -14.03
C THR A 35 2.82 3.05 -12.90
N SER A 36 2.49 1.81 -13.23
CA SER A 36 2.41 0.73 -12.25
C SER A 36 3.81 0.39 -11.73
N LEU A 37 3.95 0.35 -10.41
CA LEU A 37 5.16 -0.08 -9.73
C LEU A 37 4.97 -1.52 -9.27
N SER A 38 5.88 -2.40 -9.70
CA SER A 38 5.99 -3.73 -9.11
C SER A 38 6.66 -3.60 -7.75
N MET A 39 5.87 -3.41 -6.69
CA MET A 39 6.35 -3.36 -5.32
C MET A 39 6.11 -4.72 -4.65
N ASN A 40 7.18 -5.36 -4.18
CA ASN A 40 7.09 -6.56 -3.32
C ASN A 40 6.84 -6.21 -1.84
N ASN A 41 6.66 -4.93 -1.55
CA ASN A 41 6.75 -4.37 -0.21
C ASN A 41 5.37 -4.04 0.36
N VAL A 42 4.41 -4.95 0.18
CA VAL A 42 3.05 -4.80 0.71
C VAL A 42 2.75 -5.95 1.65
N GLU A 43 2.33 -5.61 2.86
CA GLU A 43 1.92 -6.55 3.89
C GLU A 43 0.44 -6.36 4.21
N ILE A 44 -0.28 -7.46 4.41
CA ILE A 44 -1.68 -7.44 4.85
C ILE A 44 -1.67 -7.64 6.36
N ILE A 45 -2.08 -6.61 7.10
CA ILE A 45 -2.06 -6.61 8.57
C ILE A 45 -3.33 -7.27 9.11
N ASP A 46 -4.48 -6.93 8.52
CA ASP A 46 -5.78 -7.51 8.83
C ASP A 46 -6.74 -7.37 7.62
N SER A 47 -8.00 -7.78 7.78
CA SER A 47 -9.02 -7.77 6.73
C SER A 47 -9.38 -6.39 6.16
N ASN A 48 -8.84 -5.33 6.75
CA ASN A 48 -9.15 -3.94 6.47
C ASN A 48 -7.91 -3.05 6.40
N THR A 49 -6.72 -3.57 6.67
CA THR A 49 -5.51 -2.75 6.78
C THR A 49 -4.37 -3.42 6.03
N ILE A 50 -3.77 -2.67 5.12
CA ILE A 50 -2.50 -3.03 4.48
C ILE A 50 -1.42 -2.04 4.90
N LYS A 51 -0.18 -2.50 4.92
CA LYS A 51 1.00 -1.69 5.13
C LYS A 51 1.91 -1.77 3.92
N ILE A 52 2.51 -0.64 3.56
CA ILE A 52 3.38 -0.51 2.41
C ILE A 52 4.71 0.06 2.87
N TYR A 53 5.79 -0.53 2.36
CA TYR A 53 7.16 -0.14 2.66
C TYR A 53 7.87 0.41 1.42
N ASN A 54 8.68 1.44 1.58
CA ASN A 54 9.52 1.97 0.51
C ASN A 54 10.83 2.56 1.05
N GLY A 55 11.87 2.62 0.20
CA GLY A 55 13.15 3.22 0.58
C GLY A 55 13.09 4.74 0.73
N GLU A 56 12.13 5.40 0.08
CA GLU A 56 11.92 6.85 0.13
C GLU A 56 10.41 7.18 0.16
N PRO A 57 9.98 8.30 0.75
CA PRO A 57 8.60 8.72 0.67
C PRO A 57 8.24 9.07 -0.77
N MET A 58 7.04 8.67 -1.20
CA MET A 58 6.56 9.00 -2.55
C MET A 58 5.07 9.28 -2.57
N ASN A 59 4.66 10.19 -3.46
CA ASN A 59 3.26 10.35 -3.79
C ASN A 59 2.83 9.20 -4.71
N CYS A 60 1.88 8.40 -4.26
CA CYS A 60 1.38 7.27 -5.05
C CYS A 60 -0.13 7.11 -4.95
N LYS A 61 -0.70 6.37 -5.90
CA LYS A 61 -2.08 5.91 -5.88
C LYS A 61 -2.11 4.40 -5.68
N ILE A 62 -2.92 3.95 -4.72
CA ILE A 62 -3.11 2.53 -4.46
C ILE A 62 -4.52 2.14 -4.91
N VAL A 63 -4.58 1.01 -5.61
CA VAL A 63 -5.79 0.30 -6.00
C VAL A 63 -5.81 -1.03 -5.27
N ILE A 64 -6.91 -1.32 -4.58
CA ILE A 64 -7.10 -2.53 -3.77
C ILE A 64 -8.38 -3.19 -4.29
N LEU A 65 -8.29 -4.47 -4.64
CA LEU A 65 -9.41 -5.30 -5.09
C LEU A 65 -9.45 -6.60 -4.27
N SER A 66 -10.63 -7.06 -3.89
CA SER A 66 -10.81 -8.40 -3.34
C SER A 66 -10.72 -9.44 -4.45
N LYS A 67 -10.06 -10.56 -4.17
CA LYS A 67 -10.11 -11.75 -5.01
C LYS A 67 -11.27 -12.61 -4.54
N GLU A 68 -12.13 -13.01 -5.47
CA GLU A 68 -13.19 -14.00 -5.26
C GLU A 68 -12.61 -15.41 -5.09
#